data_AF-A0A838MMT9-F1
#
_entry.id   AF-A0A838MMT9-F1
#
_cell.length_a   1.000
_cell.length_b   1.000
_cell.length_c   1.000
_cell.angle_alpha   90.00
_cell.angle_beta   90.00
_cell.angle_gamma   90.00
#
_symmetry.space_group_name_H-M   'P 1'
#
loop_
_entity.id
_entity.type
_entity.pdbx_description
1 polymer ?
#
loop_
_entity_poly.entity_id
_entity_poly.type
_entity_poly.pdbx_seq_one_letter_code
_entity_poly.pdbx_strand_id
1 'polypeptide(L)'
;MRPIAVLSLAAFLAAGVAIPAGAQEVAAPAGEKVNTLIIYGDDPCPESKEGEITVCARKSEEERFRIPSPLRETPSSKSESWSQRVLAYETVGATGTNSCSPVGPGGVNGCTQKLIDAAYAEKKAGTDVQFARMLAEERARRAATIDANAAATQARVEAAEQAYEARQRAASEAAENAAAPAQPAPKP
;
A
#
# COMPACT_ATOMS: atom_id res chain seq x y z
N MET A 1 -73.38 -1.16 1.85
CA MET A 1 -72.86 -1.43 0.48
C MET A 1 -71.93 -0.29 0.06
N ARG A 2 -71.02 -0.50 -0.90
CA ARG A 2 -70.03 0.50 -1.43
C ARG A 2 -70.67 1.26 -2.65
N PRO A 3 -70.07 2.26 -3.34
CA PRO A 3 -68.65 2.63 -3.56
C PRO A 3 -68.13 3.58 -2.45
N ILE A 4 -67.25 4.61 -2.56
CA ILE A 4 -66.45 5.35 -3.57
C ILE A 4 -65.09 5.66 -2.86
N ALA A 5 -63.85 5.73 -3.37
CA ALA A 5 -63.14 5.61 -4.67
C ALA A 5 -62.32 6.88 -5.02
N VAL A 6 -61.08 6.69 -5.51
CA VAL A 6 -60.09 7.72 -5.96
C VAL A 6 -59.60 8.67 -4.82
N LEU A 7 -58.31 8.97 -4.58
CA LEU A 7 -57.25 9.34 -5.52
C LEU A 7 -55.82 8.91 -5.10
N SER A 8 -54.91 8.89 -6.07
CA SER A 8 -53.49 8.57 -5.94
C SER A 8 -52.66 9.65 -5.25
N LEU A 9 -51.55 9.27 -4.61
CA LEU A 9 -50.32 10.09 -4.61
C LEU A 9 -49.08 9.19 -4.74
N ALA A 10 -48.08 9.67 -5.47
CA ALA A 10 -46.97 8.86 -5.96
C ALA A 10 -46.04 8.36 -4.85
N ALA A 11 -45.74 7.06 -4.85
CA ALA A 11 -44.52 6.54 -4.25
C ALA A 11 -43.33 7.04 -5.10
N PHE A 12 -42.59 8.00 -4.56
CA PHE A 12 -41.59 8.77 -5.30
C PHE A 12 -40.39 7.90 -5.69
N LEU A 13 -40.16 7.71 -7.00
CA LEU A 13 -38.82 7.38 -7.49
C LEU A 13 -37.93 8.62 -7.31
N ALA A 14 -37.10 8.64 -6.28
CA ALA A 14 -36.02 9.60 -6.17
C ALA A 14 -34.78 8.99 -5.51
N ALA A 15 -33.67 9.13 -6.21
CA ALA A 15 -32.37 9.41 -5.60
C ALA A 15 -31.90 8.42 -4.51
N GLY A 16 -31.73 7.15 -4.92
CA GLY A 16 -30.61 6.35 -4.41
C GLY A 16 -29.30 7.01 -4.86
N VAL A 17 -28.90 8.11 -4.21
CA VAL A 17 -27.66 8.83 -4.53
C VAL A 17 -26.49 7.93 -4.12
N ALA A 18 -25.91 7.24 -5.10
CA ALA A 18 -24.54 6.80 -5.00
C ALA A 18 -23.67 8.05 -4.90
N ILE A 19 -23.42 8.50 -3.67
CA ILE A 19 -22.43 9.53 -3.39
C ILE A 19 -21.10 8.94 -3.91
N PRO A 20 -20.47 9.51 -4.95
CA PRO A 20 -19.12 9.10 -5.26
C PRO A 20 -18.28 9.45 -4.04
N ALA A 21 -17.69 8.44 -3.40
CA ALA A 21 -16.70 8.67 -2.37
C ALA A 21 -15.55 9.42 -3.05
N GLY A 22 -15.57 10.75 -2.92
CA GLY A 22 -14.62 11.64 -3.56
C GLY A 22 -13.22 11.14 -3.22
N ALA A 23 -12.37 11.03 -4.24
CA ALA A 23 -11.01 10.56 -4.04
C ALA A 23 -10.40 11.39 -2.91
N GLN A 24 -9.99 10.72 -1.83
CA GLN A 24 -9.11 11.33 -0.86
C GLN A 24 -7.75 11.46 -1.54
N GLU A 25 -7.62 12.49 -2.38
CA GLU A 25 -6.31 13.05 -2.69
C GLU A 25 -5.57 13.17 -1.37
N VAL A 26 -4.38 12.57 -1.31
CA VAL A 26 -3.45 12.81 -0.22
C VAL A 26 -3.02 14.26 -0.39
N ALA A 27 -3.78 15.16 0.24
CA ALA A 27 -3.52 16.58 0.19
C ALA A 27 -2.10 16.82 0.71
N ALA A 28 -1.18 17.09 -0.21
CA ALA A 28 0.09 17.71 0.14
C ALA A 28 -0.23 18.96 0.99
N PRO A 29 0.45 19.17 2.12
CA PRO A 29 0.03 20.12 3.15
C PRO A 29 -0.22 21.51 2.54
N ALA A 30 -1.47 21.95 2.61
CA ALA A 30 -1.96 23.07 1.83
C ALA A 30 -1.34 24.40 2.29
N GLY A 31 -0.41 24.93 1.50
CA GLY A 31 0.13 26.29 1.64
C GLY A 31 1.64 26.40 1.46
N GLU A 32 2.40 25.32 1.72
CA GLU A 32 3.87 25.39 1.77
C GLU A 32 4.52 24.95 0.46
N LYS A 33 5.26 25.86 -0.19
CA LYS A 33 5.98 25.55 -1.44
C LYS A 33 7.32 24.90 -1.11
N VAL A 34 7.46 23.60 -1.33
CA VAL A 34 8.73 22.91 -1.13
C VAL A 34 9.57 22.94 -2.41
N ASN A 35 10.65 23.72 -2.39
CA ASN A 35 11.62 23.84 -3.47
C ASN A 35 12.80 22.90 -3.19
N THR A 36 12.98 21.87 -4.01
CA THR A 36 14.00 20.82 -3.76
C THR A 36 15.18 20.96 -4.71
N LEU A 37 16.34 21.35 -4.19
CA LEU A 37 17.54 21.62 -4.98
C LEU A 37 18.61 20.55 -4.74
N ILE A 38 19.51 20.39 -5.71
CA ILE A 38 20.71 19.56 -5.58
C ILE A 38 21.92 20.48 -5.60
N ILE A 39 22.69 20.47 -4.51
CA ILE A 39 23.94 21.25 -4.36
C ILE A 39 25.16 20.31 -4.46
N TYR A 40 26.27 20.79 -5.00
CA TYR A 40 27.47 19.99 -5.25
C TYR A 40 28.64 20.47 -4.39
N GLY A 41 29.36 19.53 -3.77
CA GLY A 41 30.49 19.84 -2.88
C GLY A 41 30.05 20.69 -1.69
N ASP A 42 30.56 21.93 -1.66
CA ASP A 42 30.27 22.95 -0.64
C ASP A 42 29.54 24.18 -1.21
N ASP A 43 28.95 24.08 -2.41
CA ASP A 43 28.08 25.14 -2.98
C ASP A 43 26.97 25.51 -1.97
N PRO A 44 26.75 26.80 -1.65
CA PRO A 44 25.82 27.23 -0.61
C PRO A 44 24.36 26.93 -1.00
N CYS A 45 23.60 26.37 -0.07
CA CYS A 45 22.15 26.28 -0.20
C CYS A 45 21.54 27.69 -0.13
N PRO A 46 20.71 28.12 -1.11
CA PRO A 46 20.07 29.42 -1.05
C PRO A 46 19.02 29.46 0.08
N GLU A 47 18.85 30.64 0.69
CA GLU A 47 17.88 30.80 1.78
C GLU A 47 16.44 30.59 1.32
N SER A 48 15.60 30.12 2.25
CA SER A 48 14.17 29.93 2.04
C SER A 48 13.45 31.27 1.93
N LYS A 49 12.53 31.42 0.97
CA LYS A 49 11.73 32.63 0.80
C LYS A 49 10.47 32.55 1.65
N GLU A 50 9.80 33.69 1.86
CA GLU A 50 8.53 33.72 2.59
C GLU A 50 7.49 32.78 1.93
N GLY A 51 7.09 31.72 2.64
CA GLY A 51 6.18 30.68 2.15
C GLY A 51 6.81 29.59 1.27
N GLU A 52 8.14 29.51 1.16
CA GLU A 52 8.86 28.53 0.34
C GLU A 52 10.01 27.86 1.12
N ILE A 53 9.87 26.59 1.52
CA ILE A 53 10.97 25.81 2.12
C ILE A 53 11.94 25.37 1.02
N THR A 54 13.20 25.80 1.11
CA THR A 54 14.30 25.29 0.29
C THR A 54 14.92 24.05 0.95
N VAL A 55 14.76 22.87 0.32
CA VAL A 55 15.40 21.62 0.76
C VAL A 55 16.57 21.28 -0.17
N CYS A 56 17.81 21.39 0.32
CA CYS A 56 19.02 21.10 -0.45
C CYS A 56 19.55 19.68 -0.19
N ALA A 57 19.51 18.82 -1.21
CA ALA A 57 20.19 17.53 -1.22
C ALA A 57 21.64 17.69 -1.69
N ARG A 58 22.61 17.50 -0.79
CA ARG A 58 24.04 17.62 -1.12
C ARG A 58 24.58 16.37 -1.84
N LYS A 59 25.40 16.59 -2.87
CA LYS A 59 26.20 15.58 -3.59
C LYS A 59 27.69 15.95 -3.55
N SER A 60 28.58 15.00 -3.81
CA SER A 60 30.00 15.29 -3.99
C SER A 60 30.25 16.11 -5.26
N GLU A 61 31.36 16.84 -5.31
CA GLU A 61 31.74 17.67 -6.46
C GLU A 61 31.89 16.83 -7.74
N GLU A 62 32.43 15.61 -7.64
CA GLU A 62 32.53 14.63 -8.74
C GLU A 62 31.19 14.32 -9.45
N GLU A 63 30.05 14.47 -8.75
CA GLU A 63 28.72 14.25 -9.33
C GLU A 63 28.29 15.39 -10.28
N ARG A 64 28.97 16.55 -10.27
CA ARG A 64 28.65 17.74 -11.07
C ARG A 64 28.86 17.53 -12.57
N PHE A 65 29.88 16.75 -12.92
CA PHE A 65 30.29 16.48 -14.31
C PHE A 65 30.06 15.02 -14.75
N ARG A 66 29.60 14.16 -13.83
CA ARG A 66 29.30 12.74 -14.09
C ARG A 66 27.80 12.55 -14.27
N ILE A 67 27.38 11.63 -15.14
CA ILE A 67 25.97 11.19 -15.26
C ILE A 67 25.41 10.92 -13.85
N PRO A 68 24.23 11.46 -13.45
CA PRO A 68 23.70 11.28 -12.09
C PRO A 68 23.61 9.81 -11.69
N SER A 69 23.93 9.49 -10.43
CA SER A 69 23.91 8.11 -9.92
C SER A 69 22.71 7.24 -10.34
N PRO A 70 21.42 7.67 -10.21
CA PRO A 70 20.27 6.85 -10.63
C PRO A 70 20.12 6.64 -12.16
N LEU A 71 20.97 7.27 -12.97
CA LEU A 71 21.08 7.06 -14.42
C LEU A 71 22.35 6.28 -14.81
N ARG A 72 23.28 6.03 -13.89
CA ARG A 72 24.40 5.08 -14.08
C ARG A 72 23.90 3.65 -14.05
N GLU A 73 22.99 3.38 -13.12
CA GLU A 73 22.00 2.31 -13.16
C GLU A 73 20.98 2.56 -14.29
N THR A 74 21.45 2.91 -15.49
CA THR A 74 20.67 2.70 -16.71
C THR A 74 20.32 1.22 -16.70
N PRO A 75 19.04 0.82 -16.72
CA PRO A 75 18.67 -0.59 -16.79
C PRO A 75 19.17 -1.11 -18.12
N SER A 76 20.34 -1.75 -18.11
CA SER A 76 20.94 -2.27 -19.32
C SER A 76 19.97 -3.30 -19.90
N SER A 77 19.46 -3.03 -21.12
CA SER A 77 19.06 -4.09 -22.04
C SER A 77 20.28 -5.00 -22.18
N LYS A 78 20.29 -6.09 -21.41
CA LYS A 78 21.51 -6.79 -21.00
C LYS A 78 22.29 -7.27 -22.21
N SER A 79 23.37 -6.55 -22.54
CA SER A 79 24.40 -6.96 -23.47
C SER A 79 23.85 -7.59 -24.75
N GLU A 80 22.83 -6.99 -25.38
CA GLU A 80 22.45 -7.41 -26.74
C GLU A 80 23.68 -7.20 -27.63
N SER A 81 24.24 -8.32 -28.10
CA SER A 81 25.41 -8.29 -28.95
C SER A 81 25.12 -7.46 -30.20
N TRP A 82 26.16 -6.85 -30.78
CA TRP A 82 26.01 -6.07 -32.00
C TRP A 82 25.27 -6.86 -33.10
N SER A 83 25.50 -8.17 -33.18
CA SER A 83 24.77 -9.09 -34.06
C SER A 83 23.26 -9.21 -33.76
N GLN A 84 22.83 -9.29 -32.49
CA GLN A 84 21.40 -9.28 -32.16
C GLN A 84 20.74 -7.95 -32.54
N ARG A 85 21.44 -6.83 -32.34
CA ARG A 85 20.96 -5.50 -32.71
C ARG A 85 20.85 -5.32 -34.23
N VAL A 86 21.79 -5.87 -35.00
CA VAL A 86 21.71 -5.91 -36.48
C VAL A 86 20.55 -6.80 -36.96
N LEU A 87 20.37 -7.98 -36.38
CA LEU A 87 19.21 -8.86 -36.67
C LEU A 87 17.88 -8.17 -36.35
N ALA A 88 17.81 -7.36 -35.29
CA ALA A 88 16.62 -6.55 -35.02
C ALA A 88 16.37 -5.52 -36.14
N TYR A 89 17.41 -4.82 -36.63
CA TYR A 89 17.28 -3.88 -37.75
C TYR A 89 16.82 -4.56 -39.06
N GLU A 90 17.24 -5.80 -39.34
CA GLU A 90 16.74 -6.57 -40.51
C GLU A 90 15.22 -6.83 -40.46
N THR A 91 14.61 -6.82 -39.27
CA THR A 91 13.15 -6.95 -39.11
C THR A 91 12.39 -5.62 -39.17
N VAL A 92 13.07 -4.47 -39.14
CA VAL A 92 12.43 -3.15 -39.19
C VAL A 92 11.90 -2.90 -40.60
N GLY A 93 10.57 -2.90 -40.74
CA GLY A 93 9.88 -2.78 -42.04
C GLY A 93 9.50 -4.11 -42.68
N ALA A 94 9.91 -5.25 -42.12
CA ALA A 94 9.40 -6.55 -42.54
C ALA A 94 7.89 -6.64 -42.23
N THR A 95 7.08 -6.98 -43.24
CA THR A 95 5.61 -7.07 -43.12
C THR A 95 5.09 -8.33 -43.80
N GLY A 96 3.95 -8.86 -43.30
CA GLY A 96 3.36 -10.12 -43.76
C GLY A 96 3.57 -11.28 -42.79
N THR A 97 3.23 -12.48 -43.22
CA THR A 97 3.30 -13.72 -42.42
C THR A 97 4.74 -13.97 -41.92
N ASN A 98 4.88 -14.42 -40.67
CA ASN A 98 6.15 -14.59 -39.95
C ASN A 98 6.93 -13.30 -39.61
N SER A 99 6.42 -12.10 -39.92
CA SER A 99 6.99 -10.84 -39.40
C SER A 99 6.41 -10.50 -38.02
N CYS A 100 7.20 -9.85 -37.15
CA CYS A 100 6.71 -9.34 -35.86
C CYS A 100 5.99 -7.98 -35.95
N SER A 101 5.71 -7.51 -37.17
CA SER A 101 5.14 -6.19 -37.40
C SER A 101 3.62 -6.16 -37.19
N PRO A 102 3.05 -5.16 -36.49
CA PRO A 102 1.61 -5.02 -36.31
C PRO A 102 0.88 -4.48 -37.55
N VAL A 103 1.58 -4.10 -38.62
CA VAL A 103 0.97 -3.52 -39.84
C VAL A 103 0.90 -4.51 -41.01
N GLY A 104 -0.22 -4.46 -41.73
CA GLY A 104 -0.48 -5.27 -42.93
C GLY A 104 -1.18 -6.61 -42.65
N PRO A 105 -1.67 -7.30 -43.70
CA PRO A 105 -2.57 -8.46 -43.61
C PRO A 105 -1.92 -9.77 -43.10
N GLY A 106 -0.75 -9.70 -42.46
CA GLY A 106 -0.09 -10.83 -41.80
C GLY A 106 0.31 -10.59 -40.34
N GLY A 107 0.14 -9.37 -39.80
CA GLY A 107 0.63 -9.01 -38.45
C GLY A 107 -0.05 -9.77 -37.29
N VAL A 108 -1.27 -10.29 -37.52
CA VAL A 108 -1.99 -11.16 -36.57
C VAL A 108 -1.53 -12.63 -36.59
N ASN A 109 -0.66 -13.00 -37.54
CA ASN A 109 -0.17 -14.37 -37.75
C ASN A 109 1.28 -14.59 -37.28
N GLY A 110 2.04 -13.51 -37.04
CA GLY A 110 3.50 -13.57 -36.86
C GLY A 110 3.94 -13.69 -35.39
N CYS A 111 3.98 -12.56 -34.68
CA CYS A 111 4.50 -12.51 -33.30
C CYS A 111 3.50 -11.97 -32.26
N THR A 112 2.20 -12.03 -32.56
CA THR A 112 1.14 -11.41 -31.75
C THR A 112 1.16 -11.87 -30.29
N GLN A 113 1.46 -13.15 -30.02
CA GLN A 113 1.62 -13.64 -28.64
C GLN A 113 2.78 -12.97 -27.90
N LYS A 114 3.95 -12.79 -28.53
CA LYS A 114 5.09 -12.08 -27.92
C LYS A 114 4.77 -10.61 -27.59
N LEU A 115 3.97 -9.95 -28.45
CA LEU A 115 3.51 -8.58 -28.22
C LEU A 115 2.49 -8.51 -27.06
N ILE A 116 1.62 -9.51 -26.94
CA ILE A 116 0.68 -9.66 -25.81
C ILE A 116 1.45 -9.92 -24.51
N ASP A 117 2.41 -10.84 -24.50
CA ASP A 117 3.26 -11.16 -23.35
C ASP A 117 4.06 -9.93 -22.89
N ALA A 118 4.65 -9.17 -23.83
CA ALA A 118 5.35 -7.93 -23.54
C ALA A 118 4.41 -6.89 -22.90
N ALA A 119 3.24 -6.64 -23.47
CA ALA A 119 2.26 -5.69 -22.93
C ALA A 119 1.74 -6.10 -21.52
N TYR A 120 1.62 -7.40 -21.24
CA TYR A 120 1.30 -7.89 -19.89
C TYR A 120 2.49 -7.84 -18.93
N ALA A 121 3.73 -7.99 -19.41
CA ALA A 121 4.94 -7.80 -18.60
C ALA A 121 5.13 -6.33 -18.22
N GLU A 122 4.96 -5.40 -19.17
CA GLU A 122 4.96 -3.95 -18.94
C GLU A 122 3.90 -3.55 -17.90
N LYS A 123 2.66 -4.05 -18.03
CA LYS A 123 1.61 -3.78 -17.03
C LYS A 123 1.93 -4.33 -15.64
N LYS A 124 2.66 -5.46 -15.53
CA LYS A 124 3.13 -5.98 -14.22
C LYS A 124 4.32 -5.18 -13.67
N ALA A 125 5.13 -4.59 -14.55
CA ALA A 125 6.22 -3.70 -14.20
C ALA A 125 5.78 -2.24 -13.96
N GLY A 126 4.50 -1.93 -14.19
CA GLY A 126 3.89 -0.61 -13.99
C GLY A 126 4.22 -0.04 -12.61
N THR A 127 4.62 1.23 -12.56
CA THR A 127 5.06 1.89 -11.33
C THR A 127 3.96 1.92 -10.28
N ASP A 128 2.71 2.12 -10.69
CA ASP A 128 1.49 2.00 -9.90
C ASP A 128 1.36 0.62 -9.22
N VAL A 129 1.59 -0.47 -9.98
CA VAL A 129 1.54 -1.85 -9.47
C VAL A 129 2.67 -2.11 -8.47
N GLN A 130 3.87 -1.59 -8.72
CA GLN A 130 5.01 -1.73 -7.81
C GLN A 130 4.83 -0.91 -6.52
N PHE A 131 4.32 0.33 -6.62
CA PHE A 131 3.94 1.14 -5.45
C PHE A 131 2.81 0.48 -4.64
N ALA A 132 1.80 -0.09 -5.30
CA ALA A 132 0.73 -0.85 -4.63
C ALA A 132 1.28 -2.08 -3.90
N ARG A 133 2.28 -2.78 -4.46
CA ARG A 133 2.95 -3.91 -3.82
C ARG A 133 3.69 -3.48 -2.54
N MET A 134 4.50 -2.43 -2.60
CA MET A 134 5.23 -1.90 -1.44
C MET A 134 4.28 -1.39 -0.35
N LEU A 135 3.16 -0.75 -0.74
CA LEU A 135 2.13 -0.31 0.21
C LEU A 135 1.37 -1.48 0.86
N ALA A 136 1.17 -2.60 0.14
CA ALA A 136 0.60 -3.82 0.72
C ALA A 136 1.57 -4.48 1.73
N GLU A 137 2.86 -4.49 1.43
CA GLU A 137 3.93 -5.01 2.31
C GLU A 137 4.02 -4.22 3.62
N GLU A 138 4.07 -2.89 3.56
CA GLU A 138 4.06 -2.03 4.77
C GLU A 138 2.72 -2.05 5.52
N ARG A 139 1.59 -2.29 4.84
CA ARG A 139 0.30 -2.55 5.52
C ARG A 139 0.35 -3.86 6.31
N ALA A 140 0.88 -4.94 5.74
CA ALA A 140 1.05 -6.21 6.45
C ALA A 140 2.00 -6.08 7.65
N ARG A 141 3.10 -5.32 7.49
CA ARG A 141 4.05 -5.02 8.59
C ARG A 141 3.39 -4.27 9.76
N ARG A 142 2.51 -3.31 9.46
CA ARG A 142 1.73 -2.57 10.47
C ARG A 142 0.68 -3.46 11.13
N ALA A 143 -0.02 -4.30 10.35
CA ALA A 143 -0.97 -5.28 10.89
C ALA A 143 -0.29 -6.23 11.89
N ALA A 144 0.83 -6.86 11.51
CA ALA A 144 1.57 -7.75 12.41
C ALA A 144 2.02 -7.07 13.72
N THR A 145 2.33 -5.76 13.67
CA THR A 145 2.64 -4.96 14.87
C THR A 145 1.39 -4.73 15.73
N ILE A 146 0.22 -4.51 15.13
CA ILE A 146 -1.06 -4.37 15.83
C ILE A 146 -1.45 -5.71 16.47
N ASP A 147 -1.36 -6.82 15.73
CA ASP A 147 -1.71 -8.17 16.20
C ASP A 147 -0.85 -8.60 17.40
N ALA A 148 0.46 -8.32 17.37
CA ALA A 148 1.36 -8.58 18.49
C ALA A 148 0.98 -7.75 19.74
N ASN A 149 0.63 -6.48 19.57
CA ASN A 149 0.16 -5.63 20.68
C ASN A 149 -1.23 -6.04 21.20
N ALA A 150 -2.11 -6.52 20.33
CA ALA A 150 -3.41 -7.07 20.71
C ALA A 150 -3.24 -8.34 21.55
N ALA A 151 -2.44 -9.31 21.09
CA ALA A 151 -2.13 -10.53 21.83
C ALA A 151 -1.48 -10.24 23.20
N ALA A 152 -0.49 -9.34 23.24
CA ALA A 152 0.14 -8.89 24.49
C ALA A 152 -0.82 -8.11 25.42
N THR A 153 -1.93 -7.58 24.92
CA THR A 153 -2.96 -6.92 25.73
C THR A 153 -3.98 -7.93 26.23
N GLN A 154 -4.44 -8.84 25.38
CA GLN A 154 -5.33 -9.94 25.73
C GLN A 154 -4.77 -10.78 26.89
N ALA A 155 -3.50 -11.21 26.78
CA ALA A 155 -2.83 -11.98 27.84
C ALA A 155 -2.71 -11.22 29.18
N ARG A 156 -2.66 -9.87 29.15
CA ARG A 156 -2.65 -9.03 30.37
C ARG A 156 -4.04 -8.90 30.99
N VAL A 157 -5.10 -8.89 30.17
CA VAL A 157 -6.50 -8.89 30.63
C VAL A 157 -6.82 -10.24 31.28
N GLU A 158 -6.56 -11.35 30.60
CA GLU A 158 -6.81 -12.70 31.09
C GLU A 158 -6.09 -12.98 32.42
N ALA A 159 -4.84 -12.54 32.56
CA ALA A 159 -4.09 -12.67 33.81
C ALA A 159 -4.68 -11.79 34.95
N ALA A 160 -5.24 -10.62 34.63
CA ALA A 160 -5.89 -9.75 35.61
C ALA A 160 -7.26 -10.31 36.06
N GLU A 161 -8.01 -10.90 35.14
CA GLU A 161 -9.29 -11.58 35.38
C GLU A 161 -9.09 -12.82 36.27
N GLN A 162 -8.16 -13.72 35.90
CA GLN A 162 -7.81 -14.89 36.72
C GLN A 162 -7.36 -14.49 38.13
N ALA A 163 -6.57 -13.42 38.26
CA ALA A 163 -6.15 -12.91 39.56
C ALA A 163 -7.33 -12.31 40.36
N TYR A 164 -8.34 -11.75 39.71
CA TYR A 164 -9.57 -11.25 40.35
C TYR A 164 -10.46 -12.40 40.83
N GLU A 165 -10.68 -13.42 40.00
CA GLU A 165 -11.41 -14.64 40.38
C GLU A 165 -10.72 -15.41 41.53
N ALA A 166 -9.39 -15.46 41.54
CA ALA A 166 -8.64 -16.08 42.63
C ALA A 166 -8.83 -15.32 43.95
N ARG A 167 -8.86 -13.98 43.91
CA ARG A 167 -9.19 -13.15 45.09
C ARG A 167 -10.65 -13.34 45.54
N GLN A 168 -11.60 -13.47 44.61
CA GLN A 168 -13.00 -13.78 44.96
C GLN A 168 -13.13 -15.15 45.64
N ARG A 169 -12.54 -16.21 45.05
CA ARG A 169 -12.58 -17.57 45.60
C ARG A 169 -11.96 -17.66 46.99
N ALA A 170 -10.77 -17.10 47.18
CA ALA A 170 -10.15 -17.04 48.51
C ALA A 170 -10.99 -16.25 49.53
N ALA A 171 -11.73 -15.22 49.11
CA ALA A 171 -12.63 -14.48 49.99
C ALA A 171 -13.92 -15.26 50.35
N SER A 172 -14.51 -16.00 49.40
CA SER A 172 -15.65 -16.89 49.71
C SER A 172 -15.24 -18.05 50.60
N GLU A 173 -14.10 -18.70 50.29
CA GLU A 173 -13.54 -19.78 51.12
C GLU A 173 -13.23 -19.28 52.54
N ALA A 174 -12.68 -18.08 52.70
CA ALA A 174 -12.44 -17.48 54.02
C ALA A 174 -13.76 -17.19 54.77
N ALA A 175 -14.81 -16.74 54.08
CA ALA A 175 -16.11 -16.49 54.69
C ALA A 175 -16.82 -17.80 55.10
N GLU A 176 -16.74 -18.85 54.29
CA GLU A 176 -17.28 -20.18 54.60
C GLU A 176 -16.55 -20.81 55.80
N ASN A 177 -15.21 -20.75 55.83
CA ASN A 177 -14.43 -21.22 56.96
C ASN A 177 -14.72 -20.43 58.25
N ALA A 178 -14.97 -19.12 58.16
CA ALA A 178 -15.37 -18.30 59.31
C ALA A 178 -16.82 -18.59 59.79
N ALA A 179 -17.66 -19.18 58.95
CA ALA A 179 -19.03 -19.61 59.29
C ALA A 179 -19.11 -21.06 59.82
N ALA A 180 -18.01 -21.82 59.76
CA ALA A 180 -17.98 -23.21 60.21
C ALA A 180 -18.07 -23.31 61.76
N PRO A 181 -18.97 -24.13 62.32
CA PRO A 181 -19.14 -24.25 63.76
C PRO A 181 -17.94 -24.97 64.41
N ALA A 182 -17.53 -24.48 65.58
CA ALA A 182 -16.37 -25.01 66.31
C ALA A 182 -16.56 -26.49 66.71
N GLN A 183 -15.60 -27.35 66.36
CA GLN A 183 -15.63 -28.76 66.74
C GLN A 183 -15.41 -28.91 68.26
N PRO A 184 -16.18 -29.77 68.95
CA PRO A 184 -16.07 -29.92 70.40
C PRO A 184 -14.74 -30.57 70.80
N ALA A 185 -14.09 -30.01 71.82
CA ALA A 185 -12.79 -30.49 72.29
C ALA A 185 -12.85 -31.94 72.83
N PRO A 186 -11.80 -32.75 72.61
CA PRO A 186 -11.71 -34.08 73.19
C PRO A 186 -11.63 -33.99 74.72
N LYS A 187 -12.28 -34.94 75.41
CA LYS A 187 -12.24 -35.06 76.87
C LYS A 187 -11.02 -35.89 77.32
N PRO A 188 -10.49 -35.63 78.53
CA PRO A 188 -9.39 -36.40 79.11
C PRO A 188 -9.84 -37.81 79.55
#